data_AF-A0A535RHU7-F1
#
_entry.id   AF-A0A535RHU7-F1
#
_cell.length_a   1.000
_cell.length_b   1.000
_cell.length_c   1.000
_cell.angle_alpha   90.00
_cell.angle_beta   90.00
_cell.angle_gamma   90.00
#
_symmetry.space_group_name_H-M   'P 1'
#
loop_
_entity.id
_entity.type
_entity.pdbx_description
1 polymer ?
#
loop_
_entity_poly.entity_id
_entity_poly.type
_entity_poly.pdbx_seq_one_letter_code
_entity_poly.pdbx_strand_id
1 'polypeptide(L)'
;MGYEAITLPATEAIHSHYTYETVGTLSPIRAAMEALLSCGMEQISLVIIKLIYDQDYRVSLAGQSSAYLLNNLRPLVRKTDNVFLLDTSMVFVLRTATQDGGAIVQDRLWEALLWRIHNMTERDVPRPRSMTIGHSGYLESGACIEACIEAAEAVSQGYYWQPEKPSRKPARQSQPRTLQTATEETVAELPALARKLGIPYLILLPRKMPAGVQRLVNPKLAQELHCFPVGRERNMLTVAMLNPQDRTVLDRLHQETGLLIFPVLTHPEALQRALEQLV
;
A
#
# COMPACT_ATOMS: atom_id res chain seq x y z
N MET A 1 57.66 -1.19 -26.15
CA MET A 1 57.40 -2.08 -25.01
C MET A 1 56.19 -1.51 -24.29
N GLY A 2 55.08 -2.23 -24.35
CA GLY A 2 53.79 -1.79 -23.82
C GLY A 2 53.73 -2.05 -22.33
N TYR A 3 53.16 -1.10 -21.60
CA TYR A 3 52.78 -1.26 -20.20
C TYR A 3 51.26 -1.39 -20.21
N GLU A 4 50.79 -2.56 -19.82
CA GLU A 4 49.40 -2.96 -19.80
C GLU A 4 48.55 -2.10 -18.87
N ALA A 5 47.32 -1.88 -19.33
CA ALA A 5 46.23 -1.28 -18.59
C ALA A 5 45.83 -2.17 -17.40
N ILE A 6 45.63 -1.54 -16.24
CA ILE A 6 44.69 -2.05 -15.23
C ILE A 6 43.66 -0.94 -15.05
N THR A 7 42.76 -0.84 -16.03
CA THR A 7 41.49 -0.15 -15.84
C THR A 7 40.64 -1.06 -14.95
N LEU A 8 40.60 -0.75 -13.66
CA LEU A 8 39.61 -1.35 -12.76
C LEU A 8 38.22 -1.08 -13.36
N PRO A 9 37.42 -2.10 -13.69
CA PRO A 9 36.08 -1.85 -14.21
C PRO A 9 35.27 -1.16 -13.11
N ALA A 10 34.75 0.02 -13.47
CA ALA A 10 33.68 0.68 -12.76
C ALA A 10 32.58 -0.34 -12.53
N THR A 11 32.53 -0.88 -11.30
CA THR A 11 31.41 -1.68 -10.86
C THR A 11 30.33 -0.67 -10.52
N GLU A 12 29.69 -0.12 -11.57
CA GLU A 12 28.40 0.54 -11.45
C GLU A 12 27.46 -0.50 -10.84
N ALA A 13 27.24 -0.36 -9.54
CA ALA A 13 26.21 -1.08 -8.85
C ALA A 13 24.87 -0.66 -9.46
N ILE A 14 24.36 -1.46 -10.40
CA ILE A 14 23.00 -1.35 -10.94
C ILE A 14 22.05 -1.73 -9.80
N HIS A 15 21.79 -0.79 -8.90
CA HIS A 15 20.65 -0.86 -8.01
C HIS A 15 19.41 -0.66 -8.89
N SER A 16 18.70 -1.76 -9.16
CA SER A 16 17.44 -1.73 -9.91
C SER A 16 16.32 -1.13 -9.03
N HIS A 17 16.36 0.21 -8.90
CA HIS A 17 15.33 0.97 -8.23
C HIS A 17 13.99 0.80 -8.94
N TYR A 18 12.93 0.67 -8.17
CA TYR A 18 11.58 0.77 -8.69
C TYR A 18 11.35 2.22 -9.16
N THR A 19 11.12 2.41 -10.46
CA THR A 19 10.97 3.74 -11.08
C THR A 19 9.53 3.99 -11.49
N TYR A 20 9.12 5.27 -11.45
CA TYR A 20 7.90 5.77 -12.07
C TYR A 20 8.23 7.06 -12.81
N GLU A 21 7.40 7.45 -13.77
CA GLU A 21 7.57 8.68 -14.54
C GLU A 21 6.51 9.71 -14.17
N THR A 22 6.92 10.93 -13.86
CA THR A 22 5.98 12.05 -13.64
C THR A 22 5.67 12.70 -14.97
N VAL A 23 4.40 12.76 -15.34
CA VAL A 23 3.93 13.24 -16.64
C VAL A 23 2.89 14.34 -16.44
N GLY A 24 2.85 15.30 -17.37
CA GLY A 24 1.85 16.38 -17.36
C GLY A 24 0.64 16.14 -18.27
N THR A 25 0.68 15.09 -19.11
CA THR A 25 -0.38 14.77 -20.06
C THR A 25 -0.54 13.24 -20.18
N LEU A 26 -1.62 12.81 -20.82
CA LEU A 26 -1.86 11.39 -21.14
C LEU A 26 -0.98 10.86 -22.29
N SER A 27 -0.30 11.73 -23.04
CA SER A 27 0.48 11.35 -24.23
C SER A 27 1.59 10.31 -23.96
N PRO A 28 2.38 10.41 -22.87
CA PRO A 28 3.40 9.40 -22.58
C PRO A 28 2.80 8.04 -22.18
N ILE A 29 1.64 8.04 -21.53
CA ILE A 29 0.92 6.82 -21.16
C ILE A 29 0.44 6.11 -22.43
N ARG A 30 -0.15 6.86 -23.38
CA ARG A 30 -0.54 6.34 -24.69
C ARG A 30 0.66 5.77 -25.43
N ALA A 31 1.75 6.53 -25.55
CA ALA A 31 2.95 6.10 -26.25
C ALA A 31 3.55 4.82 -25.62
N ALA A 32 3.51 4.69 -24.30
CA ALA A 32 3.95 3.49 -23.61
C ALA A 32 3.06 2.28 -23.93
N MET A 33 1.73 2.45 -23.99
CA MET A 33 0.81 1.39 -24.39
C MET A 33 1.01 1.00 -25.86
N GLU A 34 1.14 1.96 -26.78
CA GLU A 34 1.43 1.72 -28.20
C GLU A 34 2.75 0.97 -28.41
N ALA A 35 3.79 1.33 -27.66
CA ALA A 35 5.08 0.64 -27.70
C ALA A 35 4.94 -0.83 -27.24
N LEU A 36 4.19 -1.09 -26.17
CA LEU A 36 3.94 -2.45 -25.69
C LEU A 36 3.17 -3.28 -26.73
N LEU A 37 2.13 -2.72 -27.35
CA LEU A 37 1.37 -3.38 -28.42
C LEU A 37 2.26 -3.66 -29.64
N SER A 38 3.12 -2.71 -30.03
CA SER A 38 4.07 -2.86 -31.13
C SER A 38 5.12 -3.94 -30.88
N CYS A 39 5.43 -4.22 -29.60
CA CYS A 39 6.28 -5.34 -29.19
C CYS A 39 5.56 -6.71 -29.17
N GLY A 40 4.30 -6.78 -29.63
CA GLY A 40 3.53 -8.03 -29.69
C GLY A 40 2.85 -8.42 -28.38
N MET A 41 2.67 -7.47 -27.45
CA MET A 41 1.97 -7.74 -26.20
C MET A 41 0.46 -7.69 -26.43
N GLU A 42 -0.21 -8.84 -26.37
CA GLU A 42 -1.65 -8.91 -26.64
C GLU A 42 -2.51 -8.60 -25.41
N GLN A 43 -1.95 -8.73 -24.20
CA GLN A 43 -2.67 -8.54 -22.94
C GLN A 43 -2.05 -7.42 -22.11
N ILE A 44 -2.79 -6.31 -22.01
CA ILE A 44 -2.43 -5.15 -21.22
C ILE A 44 -3.64 -4.82 -20.34
N SER A 45 -3.38 -4.62 -19.06
CA SER A 45 -4.37 -4.08 -18.14
C SER A 45 -3.89 -2.76 -17.57
N LEU A 46 -4.83 -1.86 -17.35
CA LEU A 46 -4.60 -0.53 -16.84
C LEU A 46 -5.29 -0.42 -15.48
N VAL A 47 -4.60 0.14 -14.48
CA VAL A 47 -5.19 0.51 -13.19
C VAL A 47 -4.93 1.99 -12.95
N ILE A 48 -5.98 2.76 -12.66
CA ILE A 48 -5.88 4.19 -12.40
C ILE A 48 -6.40 4.47 -11.00
N ILE A 49 -5.58 5.14 -10.18
CA ILE A 49 -5.96 5.66 -8.87
C ILE A 49 -6.02 7.18 -8.97
N LYS A 50 -7.13 7.79 -8.61
CA LYS A 50 -7.26 9.25 -8.52
C LYS A 50 -7.34 9.67 -7.06
N LEU A 51 -6.45 10.57 -6.63
CA LEU A 51 -6.47 11.17 -5.30
C LEU A 51 -7.04 12.59 -5.36
N ILE A 52 -8.08 12.85 -4.59
CA ILE A 52 -8.74 14.15 -4.53
C ILE A 52 -8.39 14.80 -3.21
N TYR A 53 -7.77 15.98 -3.27
CA TYR A 53 -7.39 16.78 -2.10
C TYR A 53 -8.38 17.92 -1.89
N ASP A 54 -8.36 18.52 -0.70
CA ASP A 54 -9.11 19.76 -0.46
C ASP A 54 -8.54 20.92 -1.29
N GLN A 55 -9.39 21.87 -1.68
CA GLN A 55 -8.99 23.03 -2.48
C GLN A 55 -8.05 23.97 -1.71
N ASP A 56 -8.07 23.90 -0.38
CA ASP A 56 -7.21 24.68 0.50
C ASP A 56 -5.73 24.24 0.45
N TYR A 57 -5.43 23.09 -0.16
CA TYR A 57 -4.05 22.62 -0.31
C TYR A 57 -3.36 23.21 -1.53
N ARG A 58 -2.08 23.58 -1.38
CA ARG A 58 -1.24 23.97 -2.52
C ARG A 58 -1.05 22.76 -3.45
N VAL A 59 -1.17 23.00 -4.76
CA VAL A 59 -0.96 21.99 -5.82
C VAL A 59 0.36 21.24 -5.64
N SER A 60 1.43 21.94 -5.23
CA SER A 60 2.73 21.32 -4.96
C SER A 60 2.73 20.32 -3.81
N LEU A 61 1.95 20.57 -2.73
CA LEU A 61 1.82 19.65 -1.59
C LEU A 61 0.98 18.42 -1.95
N ALA A 62 -0.08 18.60 -2.75
CA ALA A 62 -0.88 17.50 -3.27
C ALA A 62 -0.05 16.59 -4.18
N GLY A 63 0.79 17.16 -5.04
CA GLY A 63 1.75 16.40 -5.87
C GLY A 63 2.78 15.65 -5.04
N GLN A 64 3.37 16.28 -4.01
CA GLN A 64 4.30 15.63 -3.09
C GLN A 64 3.67 14.47 -2.31
N SER A 65 2.44 14.64 -1.82
CA SER A 65 1.69 13.57 -1.16
C SER A 65 1.40 12.41 -2.11
N SER A 66 0.99 12.72 -3.34
CA SER A 66 0.72 11.71 -4.36
C SER A 66 2.00 10.94 -4.72
N ALA A 67 3.13 11.62 -4.88
CA ALA A 67 4.43 10.98 -5.07
C ALA A 67 4.84 10.11 -3.86
N TYR A 68 4.63 10.58 -2.63
CA TYR A 68 4.89 9.81 -1.42
C TYR A 68 4.05 8.53 -1.39
N LEU A 69 2.75 8.62 -1.63
CA LEU A 69 1.85 7.47 -1.66
C LEU A 69 2.21 6.50 -2.81
N LEU A 70 2.54 7.02 -3.99
CA LEU A 70 2.96 6.20 -5.13
C LEU A 70 4.23 5.40 -4.84
N ASN A 71 5.22 6.00 -4.19
CA ASN A 71 6.44 5.30 -3.78
C ASN A 71 6.17 4.12 -2.85
N ASN A 72 5.10 4.20 -2.05
CA ASN A 72 4.67 3.08 -1.20
C ASN A 72 3.96 1.98 -1.98
N LEU A 73 3.24 2.33 -3.04
CA LEU A 73 2.51 1.37 -3.88
C LEU A 73 3.38 0.72 -4.96
N ARG A 74 4.40 1.43 -5.44
CA ARG A 74 5.25 1.00 -6.56
C ARG A 74 5.86 -0.40 -6.39
N PRO A 75 6.33 -0.83 -5.20
CA PRO A 75 6.85 -2.18 -4.99
C PRO A 75 5.81 -3.30 -5.15
N LEU A 76 4.52 -2.97 -5.07
CA LEU A 76 3.41 -3.93 -5.20
C LEU A 76 3.10 -4.27 -6.66
N VAL A 77 3.87 -3.74 -7.62
CA VAL A 77 3.68 -3.95 -9.06
C VAL A 77 5.02 -4.38 -9.64
N ARG A 78 5.05 -5.15 -10.74
CA ARG A 78 6.30 -5.71 -11.25
C ARG A 78 7.23 -4.56 -11.67
N LYS A 79 8.54 -4.79 -11.60
CA LYS A 79 9.53 -3.81 -12.09
C LYS A 79 9.38 -3.56 -13.58
N THR A 80 8.93 -4.58 -14.32
CA THR A 80 8.61 -4.47 -15.72
C THR A 80 7.44 -3.53 -15.96
N ASP A 81 6.44 -3.46 -15.10
CA ASP A 81 5.26 -2.63 -15.39
C ASP A 81 5.60 -1.13 -15.43
N ASN A 82 4.94 -0.40 -16.32
CA ASN A 82 5.12 1.04 -16.45
C ASN A 82 4.19 1.75 -15.46
N VAL A 83 4.73 2.67 -14.69
CA VAL A 83 3.98 3.39 -13.67
C VAL A 83 4.19 4.88 -13.87
N PHE A 84 3.09 5.63 -13.89
CA PHE A 84 3.07 7.06 -14.14
C PHE A 84 2.38 7.82 -13.01
N LEU A 85 2.87 9.03 -12.73
CA LEU A 85 2.22 10.00 -11.87
C LEU A 85 1.77 11.18 -12.74
N LEU A 86 0.45 11.32 -12.92
CA LEU A 86 -0.19 12.42 -13.64
C LEU A 86 -0.90 13.32 -12.63
N ASP A 87 -0.26 14.42 -12.26
CA ASP A 87 -0.68 15.33 -11.18
C ASP A 87 -0.90 14.62 -9.83
N THR A 88 -2.14 14.20 -9.58
CA THR A 88 -2.60 13.48 -8.37
C THR A 88 -3.12 12.09 -8.68
N SER A 89 -3.06 11.68 -9.94
CA SER A 89 -3.50 10.38 -10.43
C SER A 89 -2.30 9.47 -10.66
N MET A 90 -2.39 8.24 -10.18
CA MET A 90 -1.39 7.20 -10.37
C MET A 90 -1.92 6.24 -11.43
N VAL A 91 -1.11 5.97 -12.45
CA VAL A 91 -1.49 5.10 -13.56
C VAL A 91 -0.51 3.94 -13.64
N PHE A 92 -1.04 2.72 -13.56
CA PHE A 92 -0.27 1.49 -13.61
C PHE A 92 -0.63 0.74 -14.90
N VAL A 93 0.34 0.65 -15.82
CA VAL A 93 0.22 -0.11 -17.06
C VAL A 93 0.86 -1.48 -16.82
N LEU A 94 0.00 -2.47 -16.60
CA LEU A 94 0.36 -3.84 -16.25
C LEU A 94 0.62 -4.64 -17.53
N ARG A 95 1.85 -5.11 -17.67
CA ARG A 95 2.26 -5.93 -18.81
C ARG A 95 1.75 -7.37 -18.62
N THR A 96 1.31 -8.02 -19.69
CA THR A 96 0.86 -9.43 -19.68
C THR A 96 -0.28 -9.70 -18.70
N ALA A 97 -1.12 -8.70 -18.44
CA ALA A 97 -2.23 -8.82 -17.50
C ALA A 97 -3.56 -8.83 -18.27
N THR A 98 -4.37 -9.84 -17.99
CA THR A 98 -5.79 -9.89 -18.39
C THR A 98 -6.62 -8.92 -17.54
N GLN A 99 -7.90 -8.75 -17.85
CA GLN A 99 -8.79 -7.94 -17.02
C GLN A 99 -8.85 -8.47 -15.57
N ASP A 100 -8.97 -9.79 -15.40
CA ASP A 100 -8.95 -10.44 -14.08
C ASP A 100 -7.63 -10.20 -13.33
N GLY A 101 -6.49 -10.25 -14.04
CA GLY A 101 -5.19 -9.91 -13.47
C GLY A 101 -5.13 -8.45 -13.02
N GLY A 102 -5.72 -7.56 -13.80
CA GLY A 102 -5.92 -6.15 -13.46
C GLY A 102 -6.73 -5.96 -12.18
N ALA A 103 -7.84 -6.67 -12.04
CA ALA A 103 -8.70 -6.63 -10.85
C ALA A 103 -7.97 -7.06 -9.58
N ILE A 104 -7.16 -8.12 -9.64
CA ILE A 104 -6.34 -8.59 -8.50
C ILE A 104 -5.32 -7.52 -8.09
N VAL A 105 -4.65 -6.91 -9.07
CA VAL A 105 -3.68 -5.84 -8.79
C VAL A 105 -4.37 -4.60 -8.25
N GLN A 106 -5.55 -4.26 -8.77
CA GLN A 106 -6.41 -3.18 -8.29
C GLN A 106 -6.71 -3.35 -6.80
N ASP A 107 -7.25 -4.51 -6.40
CA ASP A 107 -7.64 -4.77 -5.01
C ASP A 107 -6.42 -4.67 -4.08
N ARG A 108 -5.28 -5.26 -4.47
CA ARG A 108 -4.02 -5.16 -3.70
C ARG A 108 -3.54 -3.71 -3.55
N LEU A 109 -3.58 -2.92 -4.62
CA LEU A 109 -3.16 -1.51 -4.59
C LEU A 109 -4.11 -0.68 -3.74
N TRP A 110 -5.40 -0.94 -3.84
CA TRP A 110 -6.44 -0.25 -3.10
C TRP A 110 -6.34 -0.49 -1.60
N GLU A 111 -6.23 -1.76 -1.18
CA GLU A 111 -6.06 -2.14 0.22
C GLU A 111 -4.79 -1.51 0.82
N ALA A 112 -3.67 -1.56 0.09
CA ALA A 112 -2.42 -0.96 0.54
C ALA A 112 -2.52 0.57 0.66
N LEU A 113 -3.20 1.24 -0.28
CA LEU A 113 -3.39 2.68 -0.26
C LEU A 113 -4.29 3.11 0.90
N LEU A 114 -5.45 2.46 1.06
CA LEU A 114 -6.35 2.69 2.19
C LEU A 114 -5.58 2.52 3.50
N TRP A 115 -4.81 1.43 3.63
CA TRP A 115 -4.02 1.18 4.82
C TRP A 115 -3.01 2.30 5.09
N ARG A 116 -2.27 2.76 4.07
CA ARG A 116 -1.29 3.84 4.20
C ARG A 116 -1.92 5.15 4.67
N ILE A 117 -3.07 5.51 4.11
CA ILE A 117 -3.74 6.77 4.44
C ILE A 117 -4.27 6.76 5.88
N HIS A 118 -4.78 5.62 6.36
CA HIS A 118 -5.21 5.47 7.75
C HIS A 118 -4.06 5.52 8.76
N ASN A 119 -2.85 5.11 8.35
CA ASN A 119 -1.68 5.01 9.24
C ASN A 119 -0.61 6.09 8.98
N MET A 120 -0.96 7.12 8.22
CA MET A 120 -0.07 8.22 7.87
C MET A 120 0.24 9.05 9.12
N THR A 121 1.51 9.13 9.53
CA THR A 121 1.94 9.81 10.77
C THR A 121 2.68 11.11 10.49
N GLU A 122 3.12 11.30 9.25
CA GLU A 122 3.79 12.46 8.72
C GLU A 122 2.82 13.64 8.69
N ARG A 123 3.04 14.62 9.56
CA ARG A 123 2.16 15.81 9.66
C ARG A 123 2.26 16.72 8.43
N ASP A 124 3.37 16.64 7.71
CA ASP A 124 3.68 17.53 6.58
C ASP A 124 3.16 17.00 5.24
N VAL A 125 2.61 15.78 5.21
CA VAL A 125 2.06 15.20 3.99
C VAL A 125 0.52 15.27 4.05
N PRO A 126 -0.13 16.04 3.16
CA PRO A 126 -1.58 16.20 3.19
C PRO A 126 -2.28 14.88 2.85
N ARG A 127 -3.37 14.59 3.56
CA ARG A 127 -4.20 13.42 3.28
C ARG A 127 -5.23 13.77 2.19
N PRO A 128 -5.47 12.86 1.23
CA PRO A 128 -6.54 13.06 0.27
C PRO A 128 -7.91 12.99 0.99
N ARG A 129 -8.84 13.85 0.56
CA ARG A 129 -10.23 13.89 1.02
C ARG A 129 -11.04 12.70 0.50
N SER A 130 -10.77 12.30 -0.72
CA SER A 130 -11.35 11.10 -1.31
C SER A 130 -10.39 10.49 -2.31
N MET A 131 -10.61 9.23 -2.61
CA MET A 131 -9.83 8.50 -3.59
C MET A 131 -10.75 7.58 -4.38
N THR A 132 -10.40 7.34 -5.63
CA THR A 132 -11.09 6.38 -6.49
C THR A 132 -10.06 5.51 -7.20
N ILE A 133 -10.45 4.29 -7.53
CA ILE A 133 -9.65 3.38 -8.34
C ILE A 133 -10.54 2.73 -9.39
N GLY A 134 -9.98 2.55 -10.58
CA GLY A 134 -10.60 1.80 -11.67
C GLY A 134 -9.56 0.95 -12.39
N HIS A 135 -10.04 -0.08 -13.09
CA HIS A 135 -9.20 -0.90 -13.95
C HIS A 135 -9.89 -1.22 -15.26
N SER A 136 -9.11 -1.56 -16.28
CA SER A 136 -9.61 -2.05 -17.56
C SER A 136 -8.62 -3.02 -18.20
N GLY A 137 -9.11 -3.89 -19.09
CA GLY A 137 -8.31 -4.75 -19.95
C GLY A 137 -8.43 -4.32 -21.41
N TYR A 138 -7.31 -4.11 -22.09
CA TYR A 138 -7.28 -3.58 -23.46
C TYR A 138 -7.96 -4.51 -24.48
N LEU A 139 -7.64 -5.81 -24.45
CA LEU A 139 -8.11 -6.77 -25.45
C LEU A 139 -9.57 -7.22 -25.21
N GLU A 140 -10.00 -7.26 -23.95
CA GLU A 140 -11.36 -7.68 -23.57
C GLU A 140 -12.41 -6.58 -23.83
N SER A 141 -11.98 -5.32 -23.90
CA SER A 141 -12.88 -4.20 -24.20
C SER A 141 -13.15 -4.02 -25.70
N GLY A 142 -12.41 -4.70 -26.60
CA GLY A 142 -12.53 -4.54 -28.06
C GLY A 142 -12.31 -3.10 -28.56
N ALA A 143 -11.66 -2.26 -27.76
CA ALA A 143 -11.70 -0.80 -27.88
C ALA A 143 -10.31 -0.19 -28.10
N CYS A 144 -10.27 1.04 -28.64
CA CYS A 144 -9.03 1.79 -28.80
C CYS A 144 -8.36 2.11 -27.46
N ILE A 145 -7.09 2.54 -27.48
CA ILE A 145 -6.31 2.87 -26.28
C ILE A 145 -7.04 3.93 -25.43
N GLU A 146 -7.66 4.91 -26.08
CA GLU A 146 -8.48 5.95 -25.44
C GLU A 146 -9.62 5.36 -24.64
N ALA A 147 -10.40 4.45 -25.25
CA ALA A 147 -11.51 3.80 -24.57
C ALA A 147 -11.04 2.91 -23.41
N CYS A 148 -9.86 2.29 -23.52
CA CYS A 148 -9.24 1.55 -22.41
C CYS A 148 -8.89 2.49 -21.23
N ILE A 149 -8.33 3.67 -21.52
CA ILE A 149 -8.05 4.69 -20.51
C ILE A 149 -9.34 5.18 -19.87
N GLU A 150 -10.32 5.60 -20.67
CA GLU A 150 -11.63 6.05 -20.20
C GLU A 150 -12.33 4.99 -19.32
N ALA A 151 -12.24 3.71 -19.71
CA ALA A 151 -12.79 2.60 -18.93
C ALA A 151 -12.06 2.43 -17.59
N ALA A 152 -10.73 2.59 -17.53
CA ALA A 152 -9.99 2.55 -16.26
C ALA A 152 -10.22 3.82 -15.41
N GLU A 153 -10.55 4.94 -16.05
CA GLU A 153 -10.96 6.16 -15.33
C GLU A 153 -12.37 6.04 -14.73
N ALA A 154 -13.20 5.17 -15.30
CA ALA A 154 -14.51 4.85 -14.73
C ALA A 154 -14.31 4.20 -13.34
N VAL A 155 -14.97 4.79 -12.33
CA VAL A 155 -14.78 4.43 -10.93
C VAL A 155 -15.27 2.99 -10.70
N SER A 156 -14.35 2.07 -10.41
CA SER A 156 -14.66 0.71 -9.98
C SER A 156 -14.85 0.63 -8.46
N GLN A 157 -14.02 1.34 -7.69
CA GLN A 157 -14.14 1.48 -6.24
C GLN A 157 -13.80 2.91 -5.81
N GLY A 158 -14.43 3.41 -4.74
CA GLY A 158 -14.24 4.78 -4.25
C GLY A 158 -14.37 4.86 -2.74
N TYR A 159 -13.53 5.69 -2.11
CA TYR A 159 -13.57 5.98 -0.68
C TYR A 159 -13.70 7.48 -0.47
N TYR A 160 -14.75 7.87 0.24
CA TYR A 160 -15.07 9.26 0.55
C TYR A 160 -15.02 9.46 2.06
N TRP A 161 -14.12 10.31 2.55
CA TRP A 161 -14.16 10.72 3.95
C TRP A 161 -15.42 11.56 4.17
N GLN A 162 -16.33 11.09 5.02
CA GLN A 162 -17.45 11.93 5.46
C GLN A 162 -16.89 13.01 6.39
N PRO A 163 -17.15 14.31 6.15
CA PRO A 163 -16.85 15.32 7.14
C PRO A 163 -17.67 15.01 8.39
N GLU A 164 -17.00 14.80 9.52
CA GLU A 164 -17.68 14.63 10.81
C GLU A 164 -18.64 15.81 11.02
N LYS A 165 -19.93 15.53 11.16
CA LYS A 165 -20.85 16.53 11.73
C LYS A 165 -20.33 16.88 13.13
N PRO A 166 -20.19 18.16 13.49
CA PRO A 166 -19.61 18.57 14.76
C PRO A 166 -20.56 18.21 15.91
N SER A 167 -20.42 17.02 16.48
CA SER A 167 -21.08 16.66 17.72
C SER A 167 -20.35 17.33 18.88
N ARG A 168 -20.97 18.40 19.39
CA ARG A 168 -20.60 19.18 20.56
C ARG A 168 -20.33 18.31 21.80
N LYS A 169 -19.10 18.35 22.33
CA LYS A 169 -18.71 18.93 23.65
C LYS A 169 -17.29 18.46 24.06
N PRO A 170 -16.50 19.30 24.74
CA PRO A 170 -15.08 19.05 24.99
C PRO A 170 -14.85 18.27 26.29
N ALA A 171 -13.84 17.38 26.31
CA ALA A 171 -13.30 16.81 27.53
C ALA A 171 -11.77 16.69 27.46
N ARG A 172 -11.14 17.63 28.19
CA ARG A 172 -9.81 17.61 28.84
C ARG A 172 -8.62 17.02 28.07
N GLN A 173 -7.78 17.95 27.62
CA GLN A 173 -6.36 17.80 27.39
C GLN A 173 -5.67 17.08 28.55
N SER A 174 -4.89 16.06 28.24
CA SER A 174 -3.78 15.60 29.08
C SER A 174 -2.53 15.52 28.20
N GLN A 175 -1.47 16.14 28.70
CA GLN A 175 -0.20 16.46 28.04
C GLN A 175 0.54 15.23 27.49
N PRO A 176 1.41 15.42 26.48
CA PRO A 176 2.37 14.39 26.08
C PRO A 176 3.48 14.27 27.13
N ARG A 177 3.57 13.11 27.79
CA ARG A 177 4.77 12.72 28.54
C ARG A 177 5.77 12.05 27.61
N THR A 178 6.90 12.70 27.44
CA THR A 178 8.19 12.17 26.98
C THR A 178 8.63 11.01 27.86
N LEU A 179 9.08 9.91 27.25
CA LEU A 179 9.99 8.88 27.79
C LEU A 179 10.60 8.21 26.55
N GLN A 180 11.77 8.66 26.08
CA GLN A 180 13.11 8.23 26.49
C GLN A 180 13.42 6.76 26.17
N THR A 181 14.25 6.62 25.14
CA THR A 181 15.38 5.68 24.97
C THR A 181 15.12 4.19 25.20
N ALA A 182 15.04 3.44 24.10
CA ALA A 182 15.41 2.03 24.05
C ALA A 182 16.13 1.74 22.72
N THR A 183 17.45 1.59 22.83
CA THR A 183 18.41 0.87 21.96
C THR A 183 18.17 0.83 20.44
N GLU A 184 19.01 1.57 19.72
CA GLU A 184 18.97 1.84 18.27
C GLU A 184 19.32 0.65 17.36
N GLU A 185 19.64 -0.52 17.89
CA GLU A 185 20.27 -1.60 17.09
C GLU A 185 19.25 -2.60 16.48
N THR A 186 18.07 -2.79 17.08
CA THR A 186 17.05 -3.75 16.61
C THR A 186 15.99 -3.14 15.67
N VAL A 187 15.92 -1.81 15.57
CA VAL A 187 14.83 -1.07 14.90
C VAL A 187 14.93 -1.14 13.36
N ALA A 188 16.12 -1.36 12.80
CA ALA A 188 16.35 -1.37 11.35
C ALA A 188 16.09 -2.75 10.69
N GLU A 189 16.17 -3.85 11.45
CA GLU A 189 16.14 -5.20 10.90
C GLU A 189 14.74 -5.69 10.54
N LEU A 190 13.75 -5.41 11.39
CA LEU A 190 12.36 -5.86 11.17
C LEU A 190 11.70 -5.19 9.95
N PRO A 191 11.84 -3.87 9.71
CA PRO A 191 11.38 -3.26 8.46
C PRO A 191 12.08 -3.82 7.22
N ALA A 192 13.38 -4.16 7.31
CA ALA A 192 14.11 -4.79 6.22
C ALA A 192 13.64 -6.23 5.96
N LEU A 193 13.33 -6.98 7.02
CA LEU A 193 12.79 -8.32 6.96
C LEU A 193 11.40 -8.34 6.33
N ALA A 194 10.50 -7.45 6.75
CA ALA A 194 9.17 -7.32 6.15
C ALA A 194 9.24 -7.04 4.63
N ARG A 195 10.15 -6.16 4.21
CA ARG A 195 10.41 -5.90 2.78
C ARG A 195 10.92 -7.13 2.04
N LYS A 196 11.84 -7.91 2.63
CA LYS A 196 12.33 -9.18 2.04
C LYS A 196 11.22 -10.22 1.91
N LEU A 197 10.31 -10.25 2.88
CA LEU A 197 9.20 -11.20 2.95
C LEU A 197 7.96 -10.76 2.14
N GLY A 198 7.96 -9.55 1.57
CA GLY A 198 6.83 -9.02 0.79
C GLY A 198 5.58 -8.73 1.62
N ILE A 199 5.74 -8.48 2.92
CA ILE A 199 4.65 -8.29 3.89
C ILE A 199 4.77 -6.91 4.55
N PRO A 200 3.66 -6.32 5.05
CA PRO A 200 3.72 -5.03 5.73
C PRO A 200 4.39 -5.13 7.12
N TYR A 201 4.92 -4.00 7.61
CA TYR A 201 5.45 -3.85 8.97
C TYR A 201 4.75 -2.72 9.71
N LEU A 202 4.29 -2.99 10.93
CA LEU A 202 3.67 -2.03 11.85
C LEU A 202 4.60 -1.70 13.00
N ILE A 203 5.03 -0.44 13.05
CA ILE A 203 5.79 0.10 14.19
C ILE A 203 4.87 0.26 15.40
N LEU A 204 3.62 0.68 15.17
CA LEU A 204 2.62 0.94 16.20
C LEU A 204 1.31 0.22 15.87
N LEU A 205 0.66 -0.33 16.89
CA LEU A 205 -0.65 -0.95 16.77
C LEU A 205 -1.76 0.00 17.26
N PRO A 206 -2.98 -0.08 16.71
CA PRO A 206 -4.08 0.80 17.07
C PRO A 206 -4.46 0.63 18.54
N ARG A 207 -4.49 1.75 19.28
CA ARG A 207 -4.83 1.78 20.73
C ARG A 207 -6.32 1.59 21.03
N LYS A 208 -7.17 1.78 20.03
CA LYS A 208 -8.61 1.57 20.11
C LYS A 208 -9.07 0.93 18.82
N MET A 209 -9.69 -0.23 18.93
CA MET A 209 -10.23 -0.95 17.79
C MET A 209 -11.76 -0.93 17.81
N PRO A 210 -12.40 -1.01 16.62
CA PRO A 210 -13.82 -1.26 16.56
C PRO A 210 -14.15 -2.55 17.32
N ALA A 211 -15.14 -2.50 18.21
CA ALA A 211 -15.50 -3.64 19.05
C ALA A 211 -15.90 -4.89 18.24
N GLY A 212 -16.28 -4.73 16.97
CA GLY A 212 -16.54 -5.83 16.05
C GLY A 212 -15.28 -6.59 15.61
N VAL A 213 -14.12 -5.92 15.53
CA VAL A 213 -12.83 -6.53 15.14
C VAL A 213 -12.17 -7.21 16.34
N GLN A 214 -12.22 -6.56 17.50
CA GLN A 214 -11.66 -7.10 18.74
C GLN A 214 -12.32 -8.43 19.15
N ARG A 215 -13.57 -8.65 18.77
CA ARG A 215 -14.33 -9.88 19.07
C ARG A 215 -14.05 -11.04 18.11
N LEU A 216 -13.34 -10.81 17.00
CA LEU A 216 -13.07 -11.85 15.99
C LEU A 216 -11.99 -12.82 16.46
N VAL A 217 -11.00 -12.31 17.19
CA VAL A 217 -9.96 -13.12 17.83
C VAL A 217 -10.15 -12.94 19.32
N ASN A 218 -10.57 -14.00 20.00
CA ASN A 218 -10.76 -13.92 21.44
C ASN A 218 -9.41 -13.62 22.14
N PRO A 219 -9.39 -12.93 23.30
CA PRO A 219 -8.14 -12.54 23.97
C PRO A 219 -7.20 -13.70 24.30
N LYS A 220 -7.76 -14.87 24.64
CA LYS A 220 -7.00 -16.06 24.98
C LYS A 220 -6.22 -16.61 23.78
N LEU A 221 -6.88 -16.68 22.62
CA LEU A 221 -6.33 -17.09 21.34
C LEU A 221 -5.28 -16.07 20.86
N ALA A 222 -5.57 -14.78 21.00
CA ALA A 222 -4.63 -13.71 20.66
C ALA A 222 -3.31 -13.81 21.45
N GLN A 223 -3.41 -14.09 22.76
CA GLN A 223 -2.23 -14.31 23.61
C GLN A 223 -1.49 -15.61 23.27
N GLU A 224 -2.23 -16.72 23.10
CA GLU A 224 -1.65 -18.02 22.78
C GLU A 224 -0.90 -18.02 21.44
N LEU A 225 -1.45 -17.34 20.44
CA LEU A 225 -0.91 -17.27 19.09
C LEU A 225 0.04 -16.09 18.86
N HIS A 226 0.30 -15.30 19.91
CA HIS A 226 1.10 -14.07 19.83
C HIS A 226 0.70 -13.20 18.63
N CYS A 227 -0.58 -12.89 18.55
CA CYS A 227 -1.18 -12.21 17.41
C CYS A 227 -2.21 -11.18 17.87
N PHE A 228 -2.33 -10.07 17.14
CA PHE A 228 -3.29 -9.02 17.47
C PHE A 228 -4.09 -8.64 16.23
N PRO A 229 -5.43 -8.77 16.23
CA PRO A 229 -6.22 -8.36 15.09
C PRO A 229 -6.09 -6.84 14.92
N VAL A 230 -5.94 -6.35 13.70
CA VAL A 230 -5.73 -4.92 13.40
C VAL A 230 -6.95 -4.34 12.68
N GLY A 231 -7.60 -5.15 11.85
CA GLY A 231 -8.73 -4.74 11.04
C GLY A 231 -9.40 -5.94 10.38
N ARG A 232 -10.63 -5.74 9.91
CA ARG A 232 -11.36 -6.71 9.09
C ARG A 232 -11.96 -5.98 7.90
N GLU A 233 -11.83 -6.60 6.73
CA GLU A 233 -12.53 -6.18 5.52
C GLU A 233 -13.15 -7.42 4.85
N ARG A 234 -14.48 -7.41 4.67
CA ARG A 234 -15.26 -8.54 4.13
C ARG A 234 -14.93 -9.87 4.83
N ASN A 235 -14.22 -10.77 4.13
CA ASN A 235 -13.80 -12.10 4.60
C ASN A 235 -12.31 -12.17 4.96
N MET A 236 -11.62 -11.04 5.05
CA MET A 236 -10.20 -10.97 5.36
C MET A 236 -9.97 -10.29 6.72
N LEU A 237 -9.16 -10.93 7.56
CA LEU A 237 -8.74 -10.46 8.88
C LEU A 237 -7.25 -10.13 8.82
N THR A 238 -6.93 -8.85 9.06
CA THR A 238 -5.55 -8.41 9.18
C THR A 238 -5.06 -8.63 10.59
N VAL A 239 -3.94 -9.34 10.75
CA VAL A 239 -3.40 -9.73 12.06
C VAL A 239 -1.93 -9.33 12.17
N ALA A 240 -1.59 -8.57 13.21
CA ALA A 240 -0.21 -8.24 13.55
C ALA A 240 0.44 -9.39 14.32
N MET A 241 1.64 -9.80 13.91
CA MET A 241 2.34 -10.99 14.40
C MET A 241 3.86 -10.78 14.43
N LEU A 242 4.56 -11.60 15.22
CA LEU A 242 6.04 -11.63 15.22
C LEU A 242 6.59 -12.51 14.09
N ASN A 243 5.91 -13.61 13.78
CA ASN A 243 6.26 -14.48 12.67
C ASN A 243 5.08 -14.62 11.68
N PRO A 244 4.97 -13.70 10.71
CA PRO A 244 3.90 -13.67 9.72
C PRO A 244 3.98 -14.80 8.66
N GLN A 245 5.02 -15.64 8.68
CA GLN A 245 5.16 -16.81 7.81
C GLN A 245 4.84 -18.13 8.54
N ASP A 246 4.46 -18.07 9.82
CA ASP A 246 4.11 -19.26 10.60
C ASP A 246 2.75 -19.83 10.16
N ARG A 247 2.80 -20.79 9.24
CA ARG A 247 1.60 -21.44 8.69
C ARG A 247 0.74 -22.08 9.78
N THR A 248 1.33 -22.61 10.84
CA THR A 248 0.58 -23.24 11.94
C THR A 248 -0.34 -22.23 12.60
N VAL A 249 0.15 -21.02 12.82
CA VAL A 249 -0.61 -19.94 13.45
C VAL A 249 -1.65 -19.37 12.48
N LEU A 250 -1.29 -19.19 11.21
CA LEU A 250 -2.21 -18.71 10.18
C LEU A 250 -3.37 -19.68 9.95
N ASP A 251 -3.10 -20.97 9.83
CA ASP A 251 -4.12 -22.01 9.64
C ASP A 251 -5.05 -22.09 10.84
N ARG A 252 -4.51 -21.98 12.06
CA ARG A 252 -5.31 -21.98 13.28
C ARG A 252 -6.19 -20.73 13.39
N LEU A 253 -5.66 -19.55 13.06
CA LEU A 253 -6.46 -18.33 12.99
C LEU A 253 -7.57 -18.43 11.93
N HIS A 254 -7.27 -19.02 10.78
CA HIS A 254 -8.26 -19.26 9.73
C HIS A 254 -9.38 -20.20 10.22
N GLN A 255 -9.02 -21.31 10.87
CA GLN A 255 -9.98 -22.29 11.40
C GLN A 255 -10.90 -21.70 12.48
N GLU A 256 -10.34 -20.92 13.41
CA GLU A 256 -11.10 -20.34 14.53
C GLU A 256 -11.98 -19.16 14.11
N THR A 257 -11.52 -18.37 13.13
CA THR A 257 -12.23 -17.15 12.71
C THR A 257 -13.11 -17.34 11.48
N GLY A 258 -12.84 -18.36 10.65
CA GLY A 258 -13.46 -18.55 9.33
C GLY A 258 -13.04 -17.51 8.29
N LEU A 259 -12.05 -16.65 8.58
CA LEU A 259 -11.62 -15.54 7.74
C LEU A 259 -10.28 -15.86 7.08
N LEU A 260 -10.05 -15.33 5.88
CA LEU A 260 -8.72 -15.30 5.28
C LEU A 260 -7.81 -14.43 6.14
N ILE A 261 -6.60 -14.91 6.44
CA ILE A 261 -5.67 -14.20 7.32
C ILE A 261 -4.66 -13.44 6.49
N PHE A 262 -4.59 -12.14 6.70
CA PHE A 262 -3.56 -11.27 6.13
C PHE A 262 -2.55 -10.89 7.22
N PRO A 263 -1.39 -11.56 7.29
CA PRO A 263 -0.44 -11.34 8.35
C PRO A 263 0.44 -10.12 8.11
N VAL A 264 0.72 -9.41 9.19
CA VAL A 264 1.51 -8.19 9.19
C VAL A 264 2.59 -8.30 10.27
N LEU A 265 3.83 -7.98 9.93
CA LEU A 265 4.93 -8.01 10.91
C LEU A 265 4.79 -6.83 11.88
N THR A 266 5.11 -7.01 13.16
CA THR A 266 5.17 -5.90 14.12
C THR A 266 6.29 -6.07 15.13
N HIS A 267 6.57 -5.02 15.89
CA HIS A 267 7.58 -5.04 16.94
C HIS A 267 7.09 -5.86 18.15
N PRO A 268 7.94 -6.69 18.80
CA PRO A 268 7.60 -7.43 20.01
C PRO A 268 6.93 -6.59 21.10
N GLU A 269 7.50 -5.43 21.39
CA GLU A 269 6.95 -4.52 22.42
C GLU A 269 5.62 -3.87 22.02
N ALA A 270 5.39 -3.67 20.71
CA ALA A 270 4.13 -3.09 20.23
C ALA A 270 3.02 -4.12 20.34
N LEU A 271 3.31 -5.37 19.96
CA LEU A 271 2.40 -6.51 20.09
C LEU A 271 2.06 -6.79 21.55
N GLN A 272 3.06 -6.86 22.43
CA GLN A 272 2.86 -7.11 23.85
C GLN A 272 1.93 -6.08 24.49
N ARG A 273 2.19 -4.78 24.22
CA ARG A 273 1.33 -3.68 24.69
C ARG A 273 -0.10 -3.72 24.15
N ALA A 274 -0.29 -4.30 22.97
CA ALA A 274 -1.61 -4.44 22.36
C ALA A 274 -2.38 -5.63 22.97
N LEU A 275 -1.70 -6.75 23.22
CA LEU A 275 -2.27 -7.93 23.88
C LEU A 275 -2.72 -7.63 25.31
N GLU A 276 -2.00 -6.78 26.03
CA GLU A 276 -2.38 -6.30 27.37
C GLU A 276 -3.70 -5.51 27.37
N GLN A 277 -4.11 -4.93 26.24
CA GLN A 277 -5.38 -4.21 26.10
C GLN A 277 -6.58 -5.13 25.84
N LEU A 278 -6.34 -6.42 25.58
CA LEU A 278 -7.39 -7.41 25.33
C LEU A 278 -7.90 -8.07 26.63
N VAL A 279 -7.24 -7.80 27.78
CA VAL A 279 -7.55 -8.35 29.10
C VAL A 279 -8.62 -7.51 29.81
#